data_AF-A0A5Y2QNP9-F1
#
_entry.id   AF-A0A5Y2QNP9-F1
#
_cell.length_a   1.000
_cell.length_b   1.000
_cell.length_c   1.000
_cell.angle_alpha   90.00
_cell.angle_beta   90.00
_cell.angle_gamma   90.00
#
_symmetry.space_group_name_H-M   'P 1'
#
loop_
_entity.id
_entity.type
_entity.pdbx_description
1 polymer ?
#
loop_
_entity_poly.entity_id
_entity_poly.type
_entity_poly.pdbx_seq_one_letter_code
_entity_poly.pdbx_strand_id
1 'polypeptide(L)'
;MRGDWGMTNLAIIWGIIEALFSIIFILCYSNFRKLWGGCLLSLCVSLASFLVWCESYYGRWDDGTMGRWDDGGEYGVECPDVLISCDNYHFLYEPGWGLYWAATFTFVVSTLVLLSLALANLIIAIARFFARWRR
;
A
#
# COMPACT_ATOMS: atom_id res chain seq x y z
N MET A 1 3.28 -15.69 10.04
CA MET A 1 2.79 -14.33 10.37
C MET A 1 2.50 -14.09 11.87
N ARG A 2 3.18 -14.78 12.82
CA ARG A 2 3.14 -14.43 14.26
C ARG A 2 4.35 -13.53 14.57
N GLY A 3 4.19 -12.22 14.49
CA GLY A 3 5.30 -11.29 14.80
C GLY A 3 5.07 -9.82 14.47
N ASP A 4 4.08 -9.50 13.64
CA ASP A 4 3.92 -8.15 13.07
C ASP A 4 2.97 -7.22 13.85
N TRP A 5 2.55 -7.60 15.07
CA TRP A 5 1.71 -6.77 15.95
C TRP A 5 0.42 -6.19 15.30
N GLY A 6 -0.03 -6.76 14.19
CA GLY A 6 -1.19 -6.26 13.42
C GLY A 6 -0.86 -5.15 12.41
N MET A 7 0.40 -4.75 12.22
CA MET A 7 0.80 -3.68 11.30
C MET A 7 0.41 -3.97 9.85
N THR A 8 0.57 -5.22 9.37
CA THR A 8 0.11 -5.63 8.04
C THR A 8 -1.39 -5.43 7.88
N ASN A 9 -2.20 -5.80 8.89
CA ASN A 9 -3.65 -5.59 8.83
C ASN A 9 -4.02 -4.10 8.80
N LEU A 10 -3.31 -3.28 9.57
CA LEU A 10 -3.49 -1.82 9.56
C LEU A 10 -3.09 -1.23 8.20
N ALA A 11 -1.99 -1.69 7.60
CA ALA A 11 -1.56 -1.25 6.27
C ALA A 11 -2.58 -1.62 5.19
N ILE A 12 -3.16 -2.83 5.26
CA ILE A 12 -4.22 -3.24 4.34
C ILE A 12 -5.45 -2.33 4.49
N ILE A 13 -5.92 -2.12 5.72
CA ILE A 13 -7.08 -1.25 5.99
C ILE A 13 -6.82 0.17 5.47
N TRP A 14 -5.63 0.71 5.76
CA TRP A 14 -5.23 2.04 5.31
C TRP A 14 -5.16 2.12 3.78
N GLY A 15 -4.54 1.15 3.12
CA GLY A 15 -4.46 1.08 1.66
C GLY A 15 -5.85 1.02 1.00
N ILE A 16 -6.82 0.31 1.60
CA ILE A 16 -8.21 0.29 1.11
C ILE A 16 -8.84 1.68 1.22
N ILE A 17 -8.69 2.35 2.37
CA ILE A 17 -9.20 3.71 2.58
C ILE A 17 -8.60 4.66 1.54
N GLU A 18 -7.28 4.59 1.34
CA GLU A 18 -6.55 5.43 0.38
C GLU A 18 -7.02 5.18 -1.07
N ALA A 19 -7.25 3.93 -1.45
CA ALA A 19 -7.77 3.57 -2.75
C ALA A 19 -9.18 4.15 -2.98
N LEU A 20 -10.07 4.05 -1.98
CA LEU A 20 -11.42 4.59 -2.04
C LEU A 20 -11.41 6.12 -2.21
N PHE A 21 -10.62 6.83 -1.41
CA PHE A 21 -10.48 8.28 -1.55
C PHE A 21 -9.84 8.68 -2.89
N SER A 22 -8.85 7.92 -3.36
CA SER A 22 -8.24 8.16 -4.67
C SER A 22 -9.29 8.05 -5.79
N ILE A 23 -10.18 7.04 -5.76
CA ILE A 23 -11.29 6.92 -6.71
C ILE A 23 -12.22 8.14 -6.63
N ILE A 24 -12.64 8.52 -5.42
CA ILE A 24 -13.49 9.71 -5.22
C ILE A 24 -12.82 10.96 -5.80
N PHE A 25 -11.52 11.15 -5.53
CA PHE A 25 -10.80 12.33 -6.02
C PHE A 25 -10.57 12.31 -7.54
N ILE A 26 -10.38 11.15 -8.15
CA ILE A 26 -10.35 11.03 -9.62
C ILE A 26 -11.68 11.49 -10.23
N LEU A 27 -12.80 11.11 -9.62
CA LEU A 27 -14.13 11.46 -10.11
C LEU A 27 -14.46 12.94 -9.87
N CYS A 28 -14.19 13.46 -8.68
CA CYS A 28 -14.59 14.79 -8.25
C CYS A 28 -13.60 15.91 -8.64
N TYR A 29 -12.30 15.61 -8.80
CA TYR A 29 -11.26 16.63 -9.03
C TYR A 29 -10.50 16.39 -10.34
N SER A 30 -11.05 16.91 -11.45
CA SER A 30 -10.48 16.77 -12.79
C SER A 30 -9.02 17.23 -12.90
N ASN A 31 -8.66 18.30 -12.21
CA ASN A 31 -7.32 18.90 -12.26
C ASN A 31 -6.22 18.00 -11.69
N PHE A 32 -6.56 17.10 -10.76
CA PHE A 32 -5.60 16.24 -10.07
C PHE A 32 -5.77 14.76 -10.39
N ARG A 33 -6.56 14.40 -11.41
CA ARG A 33 -6.83 13.01 -11.80
C ARG A 33 -5.58 12.15 -11.96
N LYS A 34 -4.53 12.70 -12.57
CA LYS A 34 -3.28 11.98 -12.81
C LYS A 34 -2.54 11.66 -11.51
N LEU A 35 -2.58 12.58 -10.54
CA LEU A 35 -1.96 12.40 -9.23
C LEU A 35 -2.66 11.26 -8.48
N TRP A 36 -3.98 11.33 -8.35
CA TRP A 36 -4.79 10.31 -7.65
C TRP A 36 -4.79 8.97 -8.38
N GLY A 37 -4.80 8.98 -9.71
CA GLY A 37 -4.65 7.78 -10.53
C GLY A 37 -3.28 7.14 -10.35
N GLY A 38 -2.21 7.93 -10.18
CA GLY A 38 -0.87 7.45 -9.84
C GLY A 38 -0.80 6.80 -8.46
N CYS A 39 -1.40 7.42 -7.42
CA CYS A 39 -1.50 6.82 -6.09
C CYS A 39 -2.25 5.48 -6.15
N LEU A 40 -3.42 5.45 -6.81
CA LEU A 40 -4.21 4.24 -6.96
C LEU A 40 -3.44 3.14 -7.71
N LEU A 41 -2.78 3.48 -8.82
CA LEU A 41 -1.97 2.53 -9.56
C LEU A 41 -0.83 1.96 -8.71
N SER A 42 -0.14 2.82 -7.94
CA SER A 42 0.93 2.39 -7.04
C SER A 42 0.43 1.42 -5.97
N LEU A 43 -0.74 1.68 -5.38
CA LEU A 43 -1.39 0.75 -4.46
C LEU A 43 -1.77 -0.59 -5.13
N CYS A 44 -2.30 -0.55 -6.35
CA CYS A 44 -2.65 -1.75 -7.10
C CYS A 44 -1.40 -2.59 -7.45
N VAL A 45 -0.32 -1.95 -7.89
CA VAL A 45 0.94 -2.64 -8.21
C VAL A 45 1.58 -3.21 -6.94
N SER A 46 1.53 -2.47 -5.84
CA SER A 46 1.97 -2.95 -4.53
C SER A 46 1.20 -4.21 -4.11
N LEU A 47 -0.13 -4.18 -4.18
CA LEU A 47 -0.98 -5.34 -3.89
C LEU A 47 -0.66 -6.53 -4.80
N ALA A 48 -0.52 -6.30 -6.11
CA ALA A 48 -0.15 -7.34 -7.05
C ALA A 48 1.20 -7.98 -6.69
N SER A 49 2.18 -7.16 -6.29
CA SER A 49 3.49 -7.62 -5.82
C SER A 49 3.37 -8.53 -4.60
N PHE A 50 2.53 -8.16 -3.63
CA PHE A 50 2.28 -8.98 -2.44
C PHE A 50 1.53 -10.28 -2.76
N LEU A 51 0.53 -10.23 -3.64
CA LEU A 51 -0.20 -11.44 -4.05
C LEU A 51 0.73 -12.41 -4.77
N VAL A 52 1.54 -11.93 -5.71
CA VAL A 52 2.53 -12.77 -6.41
C VAL A 52 3.56 -13.33 -5.43
N TRP A 53 4.05 -12.51 -4.50
CA TRP A 53 4.95 -12.99 -3.44
C TRP A 53 4.29 -14.06 -2.56
N CYS A 54 3.06 -13.83 -2.08
CA CYS A 54 2.32 -14.78 -1.25
C CYS A 54 2.07 -16.11 -1.97
N GLU A 55 1.61 -16.09 -3.21
CA GLU A 55 1.39 -17.30 -4.02
C GLU A 55 2.69 -18.03 -4.29
N SER A 56 3.77 -17.31 -4.62
CA SER A 56 5.06 -17.91 -4.92
C SER A 56 5.74 -18.47 -3.66
N TYR A 57 5.54 -17.83 -2.51
CA TYR A 57 6.09 -18.24 -1.22
C TYR A 57 5.30 -19.40 -0.62
N TYR A 58 3.96 -19.31 -0.52
CA TYR A 58 3.14 -20.33 0.13
C TYR A 58 2.70 -21.47 -0.81
N GLY A 59 2.42 -21.20 -2.09
CA GLY A 59 2.04 -22.24 -3.06
C GLY A 59 3.12 -23.30 -3.26
N ARG A 60 4.40 -22.93 -3.11
CA ARG A 60 5.53 -23.89 -3.13
C ARG A 60 5.68 -24.71 -1.85
N TRP A 61 5.12 -24.25 -0.74
CA TRP A 61 5.07 -25.03 0.50
C TRP A 61 3.92 -26.04 0.49
N ASP A 62 2.86 -25.77 -0.28
CA ASP A 62 1.69 -26.66 -0.41
C ASP A 62 1.85 -27.71 -1.54
N ASP A 63 2.46 -27.36 -2.69
CA ASP A 63 2.45 -28.23 -3.90
C ASP A 63 3.55 -29.31 -3.99
N GLY A 64 4.42 -29.47 -2.98
CA GLY A 64 5.32 -30.61 -2.98
C GLY A 64 6.44 -30.59 -1.94
N THR A 65 6.54 -31.69 -1.20
CA THR A 65 7.68 -32.09 -0.36
C THR A 65 7.87 -31.38 0.98
N MET A 66 6.83 -31.40 1.82
CA MET A 66 7.07 -32.05 3.12
C MET A 66 6.88 -33.54 2.91
N GLY A 67 7.94 -34.20 2.45
CA GLY A 67 8.01 -35.65 2.59
C GLY A 67 7.84 -35.94 4.08
N ARG A 68 6.69 -36.53 4.44
CA ARG A 68 6.53 -37.36 5.62
C ARG A 68 7.22 -36.82 6.88
N TRP A 69 6.55 -35.89 7.57
CA TRP A 69 6.89 -35.51 8.95
C TRP A 69 6.76 -36.67 9.98
N ASP A 70 6.48 -37.90 9.54
CA ASP A 70 6.23 -39.06 10.40
C ASP A 70 7.43 -40.00 10.57
N ASP A 71 8.55 -39.79 9.86
CA ASP A 71 9.63 -40.78 9.83
C ASP A 71 10.98 -40.17 10.25
N GLY A 72 11.10 -39.73 11.51
CA GLY A 72 12.36 -39.70 12.29
C GLY A 72 13.68 -39.33 11.59
N GLY A 73 13.66 -38.42 10.60
CA GLY A 73 14.77 -38.17 9.69
C GLY A 73 15.43 -36.83 9.96
N GLU A 74 16.71 -36.93 10.32
CA GLU A 74 17.77 -35.94 10.37
C GLU A 74 17.45 -34.50 9.90
N TYR A 75 17.67 -33.55 10.82
CA TYR A 75 17.68 -32.11 10.54
C TYR A 75 18.64 -31.78 9.39
N GLY A 76 18.13 -31.16 8.31
CA GLY A 76 18.96 -30.31 7.46
C GLY A 76 19.21 -30.75 6.02
N VAL A 77 18.19 -31.16 5.27
CA VAL A 77 18.24 -31.05 3.80
C VAL A 77 17.44 -29.82 3.38
N GLU A 78 18.12 -28.67 3.47
CA GLU A 78 17.71 -27.44 2.80
C GLU A 78 17.48 -27.73 1.31
N CYS A 79 16.23 -27.73 0.86
CA CYS A 79 15.92 -27.84 -0.56
C CYS A 79 16.44 -26.56 -1.25
N PRO A 80 17.55 -26.62 -2.04
CA PRO A 80 18.19 -25.42 -2.58
C PRO A 80 17.24 -24.65 -3.50
N ASP A 81 16.37 -25.37 -4.20
CA ASP A 81 15.35 -24.80 -5.09
C ASP A 81 14.29 -23.99 -4.35
N VAL A 82 14.02 -24.30 -3.07
CA VAL A 82 13.10 -23.54 -2.22
C VAL A 82 13.78 -22.27 -1.72
N LEU A 83 15.01 -22.36 -1.21
CA LEU A 83 15.80 -21.20 -0.75
C LEU A 83 16.10 -20.21 -1.89
N ILE A 84 16.51 -20.68 -3.05
CA ILE A 84 16.77 -19.84 -4.25
C ILE A 84 15.46 -19.18 -4.72
N SER A 85 14.31 -19.86 -4.58
CA SER A 85 13.02 -19.25 -4.92
C SER A 85 12.61 -18.18 -3.90
N CYS A 86 12.80 -18.41 -2.61
CA CYS A 86 12.48 -17.45 -1.56
C CYS A 86 13.26 -16.14 -1.72
N ASP A 87 14.56 -16.21 -2.03
CA ASP A 87 15.38 -15.02 -2.30
C ASP A 87 14.96 -14.29 -3.58
N ASN A 88 14.61 -15.02 -4.64
CA ASN A 88 14.16 -14.42 -5.90
C ASN A 88 12.79 -13.74 -5.79
N TYR A 89 11.88 -14.25 -4.97
CA TYR A 89 10.56 -13.64 -4.75
C TYR A 89 10.60 -12.56 -3.66
N HIS A 90 11.58 -12.57 -2.75
CA HIS A 90 11.79 -11.47 -1.81
C HIS A 90 12.03 -10.13 -2.53
N PHE A 91 12.60 -10.18 -3.75
CA PHE A 91 12.71 -9.03 -4.64
C PHE A 91 11.35 -8.42 -5.04
N LEU A 92 10.22 -9.11 -4.93
CA LEU A 92 8.89 -8.51 -5.14
C LEU A 92 8.28 -7.94 -3.86
N TYR A 93 8.68 -8.47 -2.70
CA TYR A 93 8.19 -8.00 -1.41
C TYR A 93 8.70 -6.59 -1.08
N GLU A 94 10.01 -6.33 -1.23
CA GLU A 94 10.60 -5.04 -0.87
C GLU A 94 10.12 -3.88 -1.77
N PRO A 95 10.09 -3.98 -3.11
CA PRO A 95 9.52 -2.95 -3.97
C PRO A 95 8.02 -2.81 -3.78
N GLY A 96 7.30 -3.90 -3.44
CA GLY A 96 5.89 -3.86 -3.08
C GLY A 96 5.63 -2.90 -1.91
N TRP A 97 6.41 -3.02 -0.84
CA TRP A 97 6.37 -2.08 0.28
C TRP A 97 6.84 -0.68 -0.11
N GLY A 98 7.88 -0.56 -0.93
CA GLY A 98 8.35 0.73 -1.44
C GLY A 98 7.26 1.51 -2.17
N LEU A 99 6.50 0.83 -3.05
CA LEU A 99 5.38 1.41 -3.79
C LEU A 99 4.20 1.77 -2.87
N TYR A 100 3.92 0.94 -1.87
CA TYR A 100 2.91 1.25 -0.85
C TYR A 100 3.26 2.54 -0.11
N TRP A 101 4.47 2.64 0.44
CA TRP A 101 4.92 3.81 1.18
C TRP A 101 4.97 5.06 0.31
N ALA A 102 5.43 4.94 -0.94
CA ALA A 102 5.45 6.05 -1.89
C ALA A 102 4.03 6.56 -2.18
N ALA A 103 3.06 5.66 -2.38
CA ALA A 103 1.66 6.02 -2.57
C ALA A 103 1.11 6.76 -1.34
N THR A 104 1.25 6.16 -0.16
CA THR A 104 0.73 6.72 1.09
C THR A 104 1.36 8.07 1.43
N PHE A 105 2.67 8.23 1.28
CA PHE A 105 3.32 9.51 1.51
C PHE A 105 2.81 10.57 0.53
N THR A 106 2.72 10.24 -0.76
CA THR A 106 2.21 11.14 -1.78
C THR A 106 0.77 11.54 -1.50
N PHE A 107 -0.08 10.59 -1.10
CA PHE A 107 -1.46 10.83 -0.77
C PHE A 107 -1.62 11.76 0.44
N VAL A 108 -0.90 11.49 1.54
CA VAL A 108 -0.94 12.30 2.76
C VAL A 108 -0.45 13.73 2.48
N VAL A 109 0.68 13.88 1.81
CA VAL A 109 1.21 15.22 1.48
C VAL A 109 0.25 15.98 0.57
N SER A 110 -0.28 15.34 -0.46
CA SER A 110 -1.19 15.98 -1.41
C SER A 110 -2.51 16.41 -0.75
N THR A 111 -3.07 15.56 0.11
CA THR A 111 -4.29 15.90 0.86
C THR A 111 -4.06 17.03 1.85
N LEU A 112 -2.91 17.07 2.55
CA LEU A 112 -2.54 18.18 3.43
C LEU A 112 -2.38 19.50 2.68
N VAL A 113 -1.80 19.48 1.48
CA VAL A 113 -1.68 20.68 0.63
C VAL A 113 -3.07 21.18 0.23
N LEU A 114 -3.96 20.29 -0.22
CA LEU A 114 -5.33 20.67 -0.58
C LEU A 114 -6.13 21.21 0.62
N LEU A 115 -5.97 20.60 1.79
CA LEU A 115 -6.60 21.07 3.02
C LEU A 115 -6.10 22.47 3.40
N SER A 116 -4.79 22.70 3.30
CA SER A 116 -4.16 24.01 3.54
C SER A 116 -4.70 25.09 2.60
N LEU A 117 -4.85 24.76 1.31
CA LEU A 117 -5.43 25.68 0.31
C LEU A 117 -6.91 25.98 0.60
N ALA A 118 -7.69 24.95 0.96
CA ALA A 118 -9.10 25.12 1.33
C ALA A 118 -9.24 26.02 2.57
N LEU A 119 -8.40 25.82 3.59
CA LEU A 119 -8.38 26.63 4.80
C LEU A 119 -8.01 28.09 4.50
N ALA A 120 -6.98 28.32 3.69
CA ALA A 120 -6.58 29.67 3.28
C ALA A 120 -7.72 30.39 2.55
N ASN A 121 -8.39 29.71 1.61
CA ASN A 121 -9.54 30.25 0.89
C ASN A 121 -10.72 30.56 1.83
N LEU A 122 -10.98 29.71 2.82
CA LEU A 122 -12.01 29.93 3.83
C LEU A 122 -11.71 31.18 4.67
N ILE A 123 -10.46 31.34 5.14
CA ILE A 123 -10.03 32.53 5.90
C ILE A 123 -10.22 33.81 5.07
N ILE A 124 -9.81 33.79 3.80
CA ILE A 124 -9.98 34.93 2.89
C ILE A 124 -11.47 35.25 2.70
N ALA A 125 -12.32 34.24 2.54
CA ALA A 125 -13.76 34.43 2.38
C ALA A 125 -14.38 35.07 3.63
N ILE A 126 -14.00 34.60 4.83
CA ILE A 126 -14.43 35.17 6.11
C ILE A 126 -13.97 36.63 6.24
N ALA A 127 -12.70 36.92 5.95
CA ALA A 127 -12.16 38.27 6.01
C ALA A 127 -12.92 39.23 5.06
N ARG A 128 -13.22 38.78 3.84
CA ARG A 128 -14.02 39.55 2.86
C ARG A 128 -15.45 39.77 3.33
N PHE A 129 -16.07 38.78 3.97
CA PHE A 129 -17.42 38.90 4.52
C PHE A 129 -17.48 39.99 5.60
N PHE A 130 -16.55 39.96 6.56
CA PHE A 130 -16.47 40.99 7.60
C PHE A 130 -16.11 42.37 7.04
N ALA A 131 -15.22 42.45 6.04
CA ALA A 131 -14.87 43.72 5.40
C ALA A 131 -16.06 44.35 4.64
N ARG A 132 -16.94 43.52 4.04
CA ARG A 132 -18.19 43.99 3.43
C ARG A 132 -19.22 44.43 4.48
N TRP A 133 -19.29 43.76 5.62
CA TRP A 133 -20.22 44.12 6.69
C TRP A 133 -19.85 45.43 7.41
N ARG A 134 -18.58 45.84 7.33
CA ARG A 134 -18.06 47.08 7.92
C ARG A 134 -18.21 48.33 7.05
N ARG A 135 -18.65 48.18 5.79
CA ARG A 135 -18.96 49.30 4.87
C ARG A 135 -20.47 49.51 4.83
#